data_AF-A0A2V8QID0-F1
#
_entry.id   AF-A0A2V8QID0-F1
#
_cell.length_a   1.000
_cell.length_b   1.000
_cell.length_c   1.000
_cell.angle_alpha   90.00
_cell.angle_beta   90.00
_cell.angle_gamma   90.00
#
_symmetry.space_group_name_H-M   'P 1'
#
loop_
_entity.id
_entity.type
_entity.pdbx_description
1 polymer ?
#
loop_
_entity_poly.entity_id
_entity_poly.type
_entity_poly.pdbx_seq_one_letter_code
_entity_poly.pdbx_strand_id
1 'polypeptide(L)'
;MPKDTHEMSEAEIRSRIITLGFGGDERLFIAFYRKLQQGLPEGTGIVLRGSVITNKRHEDGTPFDSQGKETSDLDVTLVGSKVMSAWNSDAYYIPGLHTKPLCDSDPQVAASLNPLRESLQQLVGRPVNFQATKSFVLFARDVLLGEPHFVVVPASEEA
;
A
#
# COMPACT_ATOMS: atom_id res chain seq x y z
N MET A 1 -6.79 -18.94 -15.54
CA MET A 1 -5.85 -17.88 -15.14
C MET A 1 -6.66 -16.79 -14.44
N PRO A 2 -6.17 -16.18 -13.35
CA PRO A 2 -6.85 -15.02 -12.76
C PRO A 2 -7.01 -13.94 -13.84
N LYS A 3 -8.17 -13.28 -13.85
CA LYS A 3 -8.51 -12.19 -14.78
C LYS A 3 -7.44 -11.10 -14.70
N ASP A 4 -7.01 -10.56 -15.83
CA ASP A 4 -6.04 -9.47 -15.84
C ASP A 4 -6.65 -8.25 -15.13
N THR A 5 -5.85 -7.55 -14.32
CA THR A 5 -6.35 -6.44 -13.53
C THR A 5 -6.81 -5.28 -14.41
N HIS A 6 -6.21 -5.09 -15.59
CA HIS A 6 -6.61 -4.03 -16.53
C HIS A 6 -7.98 -4.29 -17.17
N GLU A 7 -8.47 -5.54 -17.12
CA GLU A 7 -9.80 -5.93 -17.61
C GLU A 7 -10.86 -5.89 -16.51
N MET A 8 -10.46 -5.59 -15.27
CA MET A 8 -11.35 -5.58 -14.11
C MET A 8 -11.91 -4.19 -13.84
N SER A 9 -13.19 -4.17 -13.49
CA SER A 9 -13.82 -3.02 -12.86
C SER A 9 -13.25 -2.78 -11.45
N GLU A 10 -13.41 -1.56 -10.95
CA GLU A 10 -13.01 -1.20 -9.59
C GLU A 10 -13.65 -2.10 -8.52
N ALA A 11 -14.92 -2.48 -8.72
CA ALA A 11 -15.63 -3.40 -7.83
C ALA A 11 -15.01 -4.81 -7.82
N GLU A 12 -14.59 -5.32 -8.99
CA GLU A 12 -13.88 -6.60 -9.09
C GLU A 12 -12.50 -6.53 -8.41
N ILE A 13 -11.77 -5.43 -8.58
CA ILE A 13 -10.46 -5.22 -7.93
C ILE A 13 -10.64 -5.17 -6.42
N ARG A 14 -11.63 -4.41 -5.92
CA ARG A 14 -11.97 -4.36 -4.50
C ARG A 14 -12.32 -5.75 -3.95
N SER A 15 -13.16 -6.51 -4.67
CA SER A 15 -13.52 -7.87 -4.27
C SER A 15 -12.30 -8.80 -4.21
N ARG A 16 -11.36 -8.66 -5.15
CA ARG A 16 -10.09 -9.40 -5.13
C ARG A 16 -9.26 -9.03 -3.91
N ILE A 17 -9.09 -7.74 -3.63
CA ILE A 17 -8.32 -7.26 -2.46
C ILE A 17 -8.89 -7.86 -1.18
N ILE A 18 -10.22 -7.77 -1.00
CA ILE A 18 -10.89 -8.30 0.19
C ILE A 18 -10.68 -9.83 0.28
N THR A 19 -10.80 -10.54 -0.84
CA THR A 19 -10.60 -12.00 -0.87
C THR A 19 -9.17 -12.39 -0.52
N LEU A 20 -8.18 -11.76 -1.15
CA LEU A 20 -6.77 -12.10 -1.02
C LEU A 20 -6.18 -11.55 0.29
N GLY A 21 -6.21 -10.23 0.47
CA GLY A 21 -5.56 -9.56 1.60
C GLY A 21 -6.28 -9.73 2.92
N PHE A 22 -7.62 -9.91 2.90
CA PHE A 22 -8.47 -9.87 4.09
C PHE A 22 -9.31 -11.14 4.28
N GLY A 23 -9.01 -12.21 3.54
CA GLY A 23 -9.68 -13.51 3.71
C GLY A 23 -11.19 -13.49 3.44
N GLY A 24 -11.66 -12.54 2.63
CA GLY A 24 -13.09 -12.33 2.36
C GLY A 24 -13.81 -11.48 3.40
N ASP A 25 -13.14 -11.01 4.45
CA ASP A 25 -13.76 -10.19 5.49
C ASP A 25 -13.74 -8.70 5.14
N GLU A 26 -14.85 -8.20 4.61
CA GLU A 26 -15.00 -6.78 4.30
C GLU A 26 -14.92 -5.89 5.56
N ARG A 27 -15.31 -6.39 6.73
CA ARG A 27 -15.21 -5.61 7.99
C ARG A 27 -13.75 -5.40 8.37
N LEU A 28 -12.89 -6.39 8.10
CA LEU A 28 -11.46 -6.28 8.33
C LEU A 28 -10.81 -5.27 7.37
N PHE A 29 -11.18 -5.30 6.09
CA PHE A 29 -10.76 -4.27 5.13
C PHE A 29 -11.17 -2.86 5.58
N ILE A 30 -12.40 -2.70 6.06
CA ILE A 30 -12.89 -1.41 6.59
C ILE A 30 -12.09 -0.96 7.81
N ALA A 31 -11.84 -1.87 8.75
CA ALA A 31 -11.04 -1.57 9.94
C ALA A 31 -9.62 -1.15 9.58
N PHE A 32 -9.00 -1.83 8.60
CA PHE A 32 -7.66 -1.53 8.11
C PHE A 32 -7.54 -0.12 7.56
N TYR A 33 -8.37 0.28 6.59
CA TYR A 33 -8.23 1.61 6.01
C TYR A 33 -8.65 2.73 6.97
N ARG A 34 -9.62 2.49 7.87
CA ARG A 34 -9.97 3.48 8.91
C ARG A 34 -8.82 3.70 9.88
N LYS A 35 -8.11 2.64 10.25
CA LYS A 35 -6.93 2.73 11.12
C LYS A 35 -5.78 3.48 10.43
N LEU A 36 -5.59 3.28 9.13
CA LEU A 36 -4.68 4.11 8.33
C LEU A 36 -5.10 5.59 8.36
N GLN A 37 -6.36 5.91 8.05
CA GLN A 37 -6.84 7.30 8.07
C GLN A 37 -6.66 8.00 9.42
N GLN A 38 -6.84 7.28 10.53
CA GLN A 38 -6.67 7.83 11.88
C GLN A 38 -5.20 8.00 12.27
N GLY A 39 -4.31 7.13 11.80
CA GLY A 39 -2.89 7.15 12.14
C GLY A 39 -2.04 8.02 11.23
N LEU A 40 -2.58 8.45 10.08
CA LEU A 40 -1.86 9.24 9.09
C LEU A 40 -2.22 10.73 9.21
N PRO A 41 -1.31 11.63 8.77
CA PRO A 41 -1.63 13.04 8.65
C PRO A 41 -2.87 13.27 7.77
N GLU A 42 -3.72 14.22 8.16
CA GLU A 42 -4.85 14.65 7.34
C GLU A 42 -4.40 15.02 5.91
N GLY A 43 -5.24 14.65 4.94
CA GLY A 43 -4.98 14.87 3.51
C GLY A 43 -4.11 13.80 2.83
N THR A 44 -3.58 12.83 3.59
CA THR A 44 -2.80 11.72 3.05
C THR A 44 -3.67 10.82 2.17
N GLY A 45 -3.29 10.67 0.90
CA GLY A 45 -3.86 9.66 0.02
C GLY A 45 -3.32 8.27 0.35
N ILE A 46 -4.17 7.24 0.21
CA ILE A 46 -3.85 5.85 0.52
C ILE A 46 -4.14 5.01 -0.72
N VAL A 47 -3.11 4.32 -1.21
CA VAL A 47 -3.18 3.47 -2.41
C VAL A 47 -2.64 2.08 -2.08
N LEU A 48 -3.38 1.03 -2.44
CA LEU A 48 -2.91 -0.34 -2.40
C LEU A 48 -2.29 -0.73 -3.75
N ARG A 49 -1.20 -1.49 -3.70
CA ARG A 49 -0.46 -1.95 -4.89
C ARG A 49 0.00 -3.40 -4.75
N GLY A 50 0.74 -3.85 -5.74
CA GLY A 50 1.47 -5.10 -5.67
C GLY A 50 0.58 -6.32 -5.82
N SER A 51 1.02 -7.42 -5.21
CA SER A 51 0.48 -8.75 -5.44
C SER A 51 -0.97 -8.92 -4.98
N VAL A 52 -1.45 -8.12 -4.02
CA VAL A 52 -2.87 -8.14 -3.59
C VAL A 52 -3.82 -7.64 -4.68
N ILE A 53 -3.31 -6.82 -5.61
CA ILE A 53 -4.04 -6.28 -6.76
C ILE A 53 -3.94 -7.23 -7.96
N THR A 54 -2.71 -7.64 -8.29
CA THR A 54 -2.39 -8.38 -9.51
C THR A 54 -2.58 -9.90 -9.34
N ASN A 55 -2.68 -10.39 -8.11
CA ASN A 55 -2.52 -11.80 -7.74
C ASN A 55 -1.19 -12.41 -8.22
N LYS A 56 -0.17 -11.58 -8.46
CA LYS A 56 1.14 -11.99 -8.95
C LYS A 56 2.22 -11.16 -8.30
N ARG A 57 3.17 -11.82 -7.67
CA ARG A 57 4.40 -11.20 -7.21
C ARG A 57 5.17 -10.63 -8.40
N HIS A 58 5.75 -9.44 -8.23
CA HIS A 58 6.40 -8.72 -9.33
C HIS A 58 7.67 -9.44 -9.81
N GLU A 59 8.44 -10.00 -8.88
CA GLU A 59 9.77 -10.56 -9.15
C GLU A 59 9.75 -11.90 -9.89
N ASP A 60 8.75 -12.74 -9.62
CA ASP A 60 8.71 -14.13 -10.11
C ASP A 60 7.33 -14.57 -10.64
N GLY A 61 6.32 -13.67 -10.60
CA GLY A 61 4.96 -13.97 -11.06
C GLY A 61 4.21 -14.96 -10.17
N THR A 62 4.74 -15.34 -9.02
CA THR A 62 4.09 -16.31 -8.12
C THR A 62 2.76 -15.76 -7.59
N PRO A 63 1.74 -16.63 -7.39
CA PRO A 63 0.47 -16.18 -6.85
C PRO A 63 0.59 -15.59 -5.44
N PHE A 64 -0.37 -14.72 -5.10
CA PHE A 64 -0.51 -14.22 -3.73
C PHE A 64 -0.71 -15.38 -2.75
N ASP A 65 -0.04 -15.33 -1.61
CA ASP A 65 -0.02 -16.37 -0.59
C ASP A 65 0.42 -17.77 -1.11
N SER A 66 1.27 -17.82 -2.15
CA SER A 66 1.76 -19.09 -2.72
C SER A 66 2.56 -19.96 -1.74
N GLN A 67 3.10 -19.37 -0.67
CA GLN A 67 3.81 -20.08 0.41
C GLN A 67 2.91 -20.41 1.60
N GLY A 68 1.61 -20.14 1.50
CA GLY A 68 0.65 -20.31 2.58
C GLY A 68 -0.14 -19.04 2.85
N LYS A 69 -1.26 -19.21 3.56
CA LYS A 69 -2.11 -18.08 3.97
C LYS A 69 -1.29 -17.04 4.74
N GLU A 70 -1.56 -15.76 4.48
CA GLU A 70 -0.93 -14.62 5.19
C GLU A 70 0.58 -14.46 4.96
N THR A 71 1.16 -15.09 3.93
CA THR A 71 2.59 -14.99 3.62
C THR A 71 2.95 -13.83 2.69
N SER A 72 2.01 -13.37 1.87
CA SER A 72 2.17 -12.16 1.05
C SER A 72 1.83 -10.90 1.83
N ASP A 73 2.57 -9.84 1.55
CA ASP A 73 2.44 -8.52 2.15
C ASP A 73 1.32 -7.67 1.55
N LEU A 74 0.96 -6.61 2.28
CA LEU A 74 0.16 -5.50 1.74
C LEU A 74 1.05 -4.29 1.53
N ASP A 75 1.23 -3.92 0.27
CA ASP A 75 1.92 -2.68 -0.11
C ASP A 75 0.98 -1.49 -0.07
N VAL A 76 1.22 -0.58 0.87
CA VAL A 76 0.48 0.68 1.01
C VAL A 76 1.36 1.84 0.60
N THR A 77 0.91 2.58 -0.42
CA THR A 77 1.52 3.83 -0.84
C THR A 77 0.77 5.02 -0.26
N LEU A 78 1.51 5.85 0.47
CA LEU A 78 1.05 7.07 1.12
C LEU A 78 1.38 8.26 0.22
N VAL A 79 0.38 9.06 -0.13
CA VAL A 79 0.54 10.17 -1.06
C VAL A 79 0.36 11.50 -0.32
N GLY A 80 1.37 12.35 -0.32
CA GLY A 80 1.30 13.70 0.26
C GLY A 80 2.62 14.18 0.85
N SER A 81 2.87 15.48 0.78
CA SER A 81 4.10 16.11 1.28
C SER A 81 4.29 15.91 2.80
N LYS A 82 3.21 16.07 3.57
CA LYS A 82 3.22 15.96 5.03
C LYS A 82 3.60 14.57 5.52
N VAL A 83 3.04 13.51 4.93
CA VAL A 83 3.36 12.13 5.33
C VAL A 83 4.79 11.74 4.96
N MET A 84 5.34 12.29 3.87
CA MET A 84 6.73 12.04 3.49
C MET A 84 7.73 12.56 4.53
N SER A 85 7.39 13.61 5.29
CA SER A 85 8.26 14.12 6.36
C SER A 85 8.54 13.12 7.48
N ALA A 86 7.79 12.01 7.53
CA ALA A 86 8.05 10.90 8.44
C ALA A 86 9.30 10.08 8.07
N TRP A 87 9.78 10.13 6.82
CA TRP A 87 10.97 9.39 6.39
C TRP A 87 12.25 10.14 6.70
N ASN A 88 13.26 9.42 7.16
CA ASN A 88 14.62 9.91 7.34
C ASN A 88 15.16 10.45 6.01
N SER A 89 15.99 11.51 6.05
CA SER A 89 16.48 12.21 4.86
C SER A 89 17.27 11.32 3.88
N ASP A 90 17.86 10.23 4.35
CA ASP A 90 18.62 9.23 3.56
C ASP A 90 17.78 8.02 3.14
N ALA A 91 16.50 7.98 3.51
CA ALA A 91 15.55 6.92 3.20
C ALA A 91 14.69 7.23 1.97
N TYR A 92 15.33 7.77 0.93
CA TYR A 92 14.69 8.12 -0.35
C TYR A 92 15.37 7.41 -1.52
N TYR A 93 14.58 6.89 -2.46
CA TYR A 93 15.08 6.55 -3.79
C TYR A 93 15.28 7.81 -4.63
N ILE A 94 14.33 8.75 -4.51
CA ILE A 94 14.43 10.08 -5.11
C ILE A 94 14.17 11.11 -4.00
N PRO A 95 15.19 11.87 -3.57
CA PRO A 95 15.06 12.83 -2.48
C PRO A 95 13.85 13.77 -2.64
N GLY A 96 12.97 13.77 -1.62
CA GLY A 96 11.78 14.61 -1.59
C GLY A 96 10.64 14.20 -2.54
N LEU A 97 10.77 13.09 -3.28
CA LEU A 97 9.75 12.62 -4.22
C LEU A 97 9.27 11.19 -3.95
N HIS A 98 10.19 10.27 -3.63
CA HIS A 98 9.87 8.85 -3.48
C HIS A 98 10.74 8.17 -2.44
N THR A 99 10.12 7.56 -1.44
CA THR A 99 10.82 6.98 -0.29
C THR A 99 11.23 5.53 -0.53
N LYS A 100 12.18 5.03 0.26
CA LYS A 100 12.37 3.58 0.47
C LYS A 100 11.15 3.00 1.20
N PRO A 101 10.86 1.70 1.06
CA PRO A 101 9.80 1.07 1.83
C PRO A 101 10.15 1.01 3.33
N LEU A 102 9.19 1.35 4.18
CA LEU A 102 9.17 1.02 5.61
C LEU A 102 8.58 -0.38 5.76
N CYS A 103 9.38 -1.31 6.27
CA CYS A 103 9.03 -2.73 6.44
C CYS A 103 9.79 -3.34 7.63
N ASP A 104 9.56 -4.61 7.93
CA ASP A 104 10.17 -5.30 9.09
C ASP A 104 11.71 -5.35 9.05
N SER A 105 12.31 -5.37 7.85
CA SER A 105 13.78 -5.37 7.72
C SER A 105 14.41 -4.00 7.91
N ASP A 106 13.63 -2.92 7.80
CA ASP A 106 14.13 -1.55 7.95
C ASP A 106 13.11 -0.64 8.66
N PRO A 107 12.77 -0.91 9.94
CA PRO A 107 11.72 -0.20 10.66
C PRO A 107 12.11 1.25 11.03
N GLN A 108 13.40 1.58 10.92
CA GLN A 108 13.94 2.86 11.37
C GLN A 108 13.85 3.96 10.30
N VAL A 109 13.60 3.63 9.04
CA VAL A 109 13.49 4.62 7.94
C VAL A 109 12.39 5.64 8.16
N ALA A 110 11.35 5.28 8.92
CA ALA A 110 10.25 6.15 9.29
C ALA A 110 9.70 5.75 10.66
N ALA A 111 10.53 5.87 11.70
CA ALA A 111 10.26 5.36 13.04
C ALA A 111 8.93 5.88 13.64
N SER A 112 8.47 7.08 13.27
CA SER A 112 7.20 7.64 13.73
C SER A 112 5.97 6.92 13.17
N LEU A 113 6.08 6.27 12.02
CA LEU A 113 5.00 5.51 11.38
C LEU A 113 5.09 3.99 11.63
N ASN A 114 6.23 3.50 12.10
CA ASN A 114 6.40 2.07 12.35
C ASN A 114 5.38 1.49 13.35
N PRO A 115 4.99 2.17 14.46
CA PRO A 115 3.94 1.66 15.35
C PRO A 115 2.58 1.52 14.65
N LEU A 116 2.23 2.43 13.74
CA LEU A 116 1.01 2.32 12.94
C LEU A 116 1.09 1.10 12.03
N ARG A 117 2.21 0.93 11.31
CA ARG A 117 2.45 -0.21 10.42
C ARG A 117 2.34 -1.54 11.18
N GLU A 118 3.04 -1.70 12.30
CA GLU A 118 3.00 -2.92 13.12
C GLU A 118 1.58 -3.21 13.63
N SER A 119 0.86 -2.17 14.07
CA SER A 119 -0.52 -2.33 14.53
C SER A 119 -1.49 -2.74 13.41
N LEU A 120 -1.17 -2.42 12.16
CA LEU A 120 -1.90 -2.91 10.99
C LEU A 120 -1.51 -4.36 10.66
N GLN A 121 -0.23 -4.73 10.77
CA GLN A 121 0.20 -6.13 10.62
C GLN A 121 -0.54 -7.03 11.61
N GLN A 122 -0.61 -6.61 12.87
CA GLN A 122 -1.35 -7.33 13.91
C GLN A 122 -2.85 -7.44 13.58
N LEU A 123 -3.43 -6.41 12.97
CA LEU A 123 -4.83 -6.41 12.57
C LEU A 123 -5.10 -7.41 11.44
N VAL A 124 -4.24 -7.46 10.41
CA VAL A 124 -4.48 -8.27 9.21
C VAL A 124 -3.79 -9.64 9.21
N GLY A 125 -2.92 -9.89 10.17
CA GLY A 125 -2.18 -11.15 10.31
C GLY A 125 -1.06 -11.37 9.28
N ARG A 126 -0.74 -10.37 8.45
CA ARG A 126 0.25 -10.44 7.37
C ARG A 126 1.18 -9.21 7.37
N PRO A 127 2.34 -9.26 6.70
CA PRO A 127 3.21 -8.10 6.60
C PRO A 127 2.52 -6.92 5.91
N VAL A 128 2.88 -5.72 6.31
CA VAL A 128 2.37 -4.46 5.76
C VAL A 128 3.57 -3.54 5.55
N ASN A 129 3.73 -3.08 4.32
CA ASN A 129 4.82 -2.19 3.93
C ASN A 129 4.25 -0.82 3.58
N PHE A 130 4.92 0.24 4.05
CA PHE A 130 4.60 1.60 3.65
C PHE A 130 5.64 2.15 2.70
N GLN A 131 5.21 2.88 1.69
CA GLN A 131 6.07 3.74 0.89
C GLN A 131 5.37 5.07 0.70
N ALA A 132 6.10 6.17 0.58
CA ALA A 132 5.52 7.48 0.38
C ALA A 132 5.98 8.15 -0.91
N THR A 133 5.09 8.99 -1.47
CA THR A 133 5.35 9.81 -2.65
C THR A 133 4.64 11.15 -2.57
N LYS A 134 5.22 12.17 -3.24
CA LYS A 134 4.77 13.56 -3.10
C LYS A 134 3.47 13.85 -3.83
N SER A 135 3.25 13.23 -4.99
CA SER A 135 2.12 13.57 -5.88
C SER A 135 1.55 12.31 -6.52
N PHE A 136 0.23 12.19 -6.50
CA PHE A 136 -0.48 11.10 -7.18
C PHE A 136 -0.26 11.13 -8.69
N VAL A 137 -0.20 12.32 -9.31
CA VAL A 137 0.03 12.45 -10.76
C VAL A 137 1.44 12.03 -11.14
N LEU A 138 2.45 12.47 -10.38
CA LEU A 138 3.82 12.03 -10.62
C LEU A 138 3.96 10.54 -10.36
N PHE A 139 3.38 10.04 -9.28
CA PHE A 139 3.30 8.61 -9.00
C PHE A 139 2.63 7.83 -10.14
N ALA A 140 1.53 8.33 -10.69
CA ALA A 140 0.84 7.71 -11.80
C ALA A 140 1.68 7.70 -13.09
N ARG A 141 2.44 8.75 -13.32
CA ARG A 141 3.34 8.83 -14.48
C ARG A 141 4.61 8.00 -14.31
N ASP A 142 5.09 7.77 -13.10
CA ASP A 142 6.38 7.09 -12.87
C ASP A 142 6.20 5.58 -12.64
N VAL A 143 5.17 5.19 -11.89
CA VAL A 143 4.90 3.79 -11.49
C VAL A 143 3.69 3.21 -12.23
N LEU A 144 2.64 4.00 -12.49
CA LEU A 144 1.39 3.51 -13.09
C LEU A 144 1.36 3.50 -14.63
N LEU A 145 2.49 3.73 -15.31
CA LEU A 145 2.65 3.51 -16.76
C LEU A 145 2.61 2.01 -17.16
N GLY A 146 1.96 1.17 -16.36
CA GLY A 146 1.83 -0.26 -16.59
C GLY A 146 1.45 -1.08 -15.36
N GLU A 147 1.56 -0.52 -14.14
CA GLU A 147 1.27 -1.26 -12.91
C GLU A 147 -0.14 -1.03 -12.37
N PRO A 148 -0.92 -2.09 -12.09
CA PRO A 148 -2.23 -1.95 -11.44
C PRO A 148 -2.15 -1.47 -9.98
N HIS A 149 -3.12 -0.65 -9.57
CA HIS A 149 -3.24 -0.14 -8.20
C HIS A 149 -4.72 0.07 -7.82
N PHE A 150 -4.98 0.33 -6.54
CA PHE A 150 -6.32 0.63 -6.03
C PHE A 150 -6.28 1.79 -5.04
N VAL A 151 -6.95 2.90 -5.36
CA VAL A 151 -7.05 4.08 -4.48
C VAL A 151 -8.11 3.82 -3.42
N VAL A 152 -7.70 3.76 -2.16
CA VAL A 152 -8.61 3.59 -1.02
C VAL A 152 -9.10 4.94 -0.51
N VAL A 153 -8.20 5.91 -0.46
CA VAL A 153 -8.48 7.29 -0.07
C VAL A 153 -7.73 8.21 -1.04
N PRO A 154 -8.40 9.12 -1.76
CA PRO A 154 -7.71 10.08 -2.61
C PRO A 154 -6.89 11.05 -1.76
N ALA A 155 -5.72 11.46 -2.26
CA ALA A 155 -5.00 12.57 -1.65
C ALA A 155 -5.83 13.86 -1.82
N SER A 156 -5.90 14.69 -0.78
CA SER A 156 -6.37 16.06 -0.96
C SER A 156 -5.24 16.87 -1.61
N GLU A 157 -5.52 17.60 -2.68
CA GLU A 157 -4.60 18.64 -3.11
C GLU A 157 -4.47 19.65 -1.95
N GLU A 158 -3.24 19.86 -1.47
CA GLU A 158 -2.96 21.01 -0.61
C GLU A 158 -3.33 22.26 -1.41
N ALA A 159 -4.35 22.99 -0.95
CA ALA A 159 -4.69 24.30 -1.49
C ALA A 159 -3.56 25.30 -1.25
#